data_AF-A0A9R1CR64-F1
#
_entry.id   AF-A0A9R1CR64-F1
#
_cell.length_a   1.000
_cell.length_b   1.000
_cell.length_c   1.000
_cell.angle_alpha   90.00
_cell.angle_beta   90.00
_cell.angle_gamma   90.00
#
_symmetry.space_group_name_H-M   'P 1'
#
loop_
_entity.id
_entity.type
_entity.pdbx_description
1 polymer ?
#
loop_
_entity_poly.entity_id
_entity_poly.type
_entity_poly.pdbx_seq_one_letter_code
_entity_poly.pdbx_strand_id
1 'polypeptide(L)'
;MRYNRGALLAWAAAGIPLAVSLLQAIVAGAVGTDTAAGLLIVPGFYGAAVATEGGAGAVSVLCFFGALGWLGQGIALFVRSERRLGIAFGVGTGVVVVLLFGWLAVSAISAGALASLLLVLLVSVVTVGGVVGALVLMPDQTPSSGRSDTGSDSERDSHADTVSGDAPDTEPNPSTVDNATLDRLEEIAPDAVRYARENAAQGDDRIETELYRGIETALADGWFEMSVASRYGEGYEIVNLPARLRELDLPTVGGRCHVGELERHVRDWIDDEEISIRDIAFAIEAIDDHRSDIESYVREREEEFDRILNEVRSDIESIRTVADEIDGTVGERTRMLVIENRHSEFDGVGGIENGIAEAKSDLHECTFAEATQQLRELRSESEALLTAVDFLRSLIGGIEHGQRSARIPNGIAKQLYAELEPLLEQQYGVGLSIEDERILIENTGEKSRSVRRADTGPEREPEHAHGGSGGGPAPETVDPEELTDEILYTLRELKRDRSDGNVVEYQTEKLPERVADPGTLAALATFCRRQSDIVERVTLQENAPPGFLEIRFTDRTAVADGIDELVDRFLDRYSSGR
;
A
#
# COMPACT_ATOMS: atom_id res chain seq x y z
N MET A 1 13.21 -3.95 -23.62
CA MET A 1 11.81 -4.45 -23.57
C MET A 1 11.19 -3.97 -22.26
N ARG A 2 10.11 -3.17 -22.31
CA ARG A 2 9.44 -2.68 -21.10
C ARG A 2 8.48 -3.76 -20.60
N TYR A 3 8.76 -4.29 -19.42
CA TYR A 3 7.87 -5.23 -18.73
C TYR A 3 6.52 -4.57 -18.50
N ASN A 4 5.44 -5.18 -18.98
CA ASN A 4 4.08 -4.67 -18.79
C ASN A 4 3.60 -5.01 -17.36
N ARG A 5 4.15 -4.31 -16.37
CA ARG A 5 3.88 -4.50 -14.92
C ARG A 5 2.38 -4.44 -14.59
N GLY A 6 1.59 -3.70 -15.38
CA GLY A 6 0.13 -3.61 -15.23
C GLY A 6 -0.60 -4.92 -15.49
N ALA A 7 -0.14 -5.75 -16.44
CA ALA A 7 -0.76 -7.06 -16.70
C ALA A 7 -0.53 -8.04 -15.55
N LEU A 8 0.65 -7.97 -14.91
CA LEU A 8 1.04 -8.85 -13.80
C LEU A 8 0.30 -8.47 -12.51
N LEU A 9 0.16 -7.17 -12.23
CA LEU A 9 -0.62 -6.66 -11.10
C LEU A 9 -2.13 -6.94 -11.27
N ALA A 10 -2.67 -6.77 -12.47
CA ALA A 10 -4.07 -7.12 -12.74
C ALA A 10 -4.34 -8.62 -12.56
N TRP A 11 -3.37 -9.48 -12.89
CA TRP A 11 -3.50 -10.92 -12.73
C TRP A 11 -3.35 -11.36 -11.27
N ALA A 12 -2.44 -10.76 -10.51
CA ALA A 12 -2.31 -10.99 -9.07
C ALA A 12 -3.58 -10.52 -8.32
N ALA A 13 -4.09 -9.34 -8.66
CA ALA A 13 -5.31 -8.79 -8.08
C ALA A 13 -6.55 -9.64 -8.37
N ALA A 14 -6.64 -10.26 -9.55
CA ALA A 14 -7.76 -11.14 -9.90
C ALA A 14 -7.58 -12.59 -9.40
N GLY A 15 -6.34 -13.09 -9.37
CA GLY A 15 -6.02 -14.48 -9.05
C GLY A 15 -6.05 -14.79 -7.55
N ILE A 16 -5.62 -13.85 -6.70
CA ILE A 16 -5.58 -14.03 -5.24
C ILE A 16 -6.99 -14.27 -4.66
N PRO A 17 -8.02 -13.46 -4.97
CA PRO A 17 -9.38 -13.68 -4.46
C PRO A 17 -10.00 -15.01 -4.90
N LEU A 18 -9.70 -15.45 -6.13
CA LEU A 18 -10.16 -16.73 -6.67
C LEU A 18 -9.47 -17.92 -5.99
N ALA A 19 -8.16 -17.84 -5.76
CA ALA A 19 -7.41 -18.88 -5.06
C ALA A 19 -7.85 -19.00 -3.59
N VAL A 20 -8.09 -17.87 -2.92
CA VAL A 20 -8.65 -17.81 -1.57
C VAL A 20 -10.06 -18.40 -1.54
N SER A 21 -10.93 -18.05 -2.49
CA SER A 21 -12.29 -18.61 -2.59
C SER A 21 -12.27 -20.13 -2.85
N LEU A 22 -11.33 -20.62 -3.66
CA LEU A 22 -11.17 -22.06 -3.91
C LEU A 22 -10.68 -22.79 -2.65
N LEU A 23 -9.70 -22.24 -1.94
CA LEU A 23 -9.19 -22.79 -0.69
C LEU A 23 -10.31 -22.84 0.37
N GLN A 24 -11.11 -21.78 0.48
CA GLN A 24 -12.27 -21.72 1.38
C GLN A 24 -13.32 -22.76 1.01
N ALA A 25 -13.61 -22.97 -0.27
CA ALA A 25 -14.52 -24.03 -0.72
C ALA A 25 -14.02 -25.45 -0.38
N ILE A 26 -12.70 -25.68 -0.48
CA ILE A 26 -12.06 -26.95 -0.12
C ILE A 26 -12.16 -27.20 1.40
N VAL A 27 -11.87 -26.18 2.22
CA VAL A 27 -11.98 -26.26 3.68
C VAL A 27 -13.43 -26.48 4.11
N ALA A 28 -14.38 -25.76 3.50
CA ALA A 28 -15.80 -25.91 3.78
C ALA A 28 -16.32 -27.32 3.42
N GLY A 29 -15.85 -27.89 2.32
CA GLY A 29 -16.17 -29.26 1.92
C GLY A 29 -15.57 -30.34 2.84
N ALA A 30 -14.41 -30.09 3.44
CA ALA A 30 -13.72 -31.05 4.31
C ALA A 30 -14.21 -31.03 5.76
N VAL A 31 -14.62 -29.86 6.28
CA VAL A 31 -14.91 -29.65 7.72
C VAL A 31 -16.42 -29.52 8.01
N GLY A 32 -17.27 -29.52 6.97
CA GLY A 32 -18.72 -29.34 7.10
C GLY A 32 -19.11 -27.86 7.17
N THR A 33 -20.27 -27.53 6.61
CA THR A 33 -20.73 -26.15 6.38
C THR A 33 -20.89 -25.32 7.66
N ASP A 34 -21.21 -25.98 8.77
CA ASP A 34 -21.49 -25.31 10.06
C ASP A 34 -20.22 -24.76 10.72
N THR A 35 -19.06 -25.31 10.38
CA THR A 35 -17.75 -24.88 10.91
C THR A 35 -17.08 -23.82 10.02
N ALA A 36 -17.50 -23.70 8.75
CA ALA A 36 -16.90 -22.81 7.76
C ALA A 36 -17.42 -21.37 7.80
N ALA A 37 -18.58 -21.13 8.45
CA ALA A 37 -19.19 -19.82 8.55
C ALA A 37 -18.31 -18.78 9.28
N GLY A 38 -17.39 -19.21 10.14
CA GLY A 38 -16.45 -18.33 10.85
C GLY A 38 -15.19 -17.93 10.08
N LEU A 39 -14.96 -18.48 8.87
CA LEU A 39 -13.68 -18.37 8.13
C LEU A 39 -13.80 -17.65 6.77
N LEU A 40 -14.99 -17.15 6.41
CA LEU A 40 -15.28 -16.52 5.12
C LEU A 40 -15.17 -14.98 5.21
N ILE A 41 -14.07 -14.43 4.68
CA ILE A 41 -13.74 -12.98 4.75
C ILE A 41 -14.11 -12.21 3.46
N VAL A 42 -14.59 -12.85 2.39
CA VAL A 42 -14.92 -12.14 1.12
C VAL A 42 -16.43 -12.13 0.84
N PRO A 43 -17.13 -10.98 1.00
CA PRO A 43 -18.60 -10.90 0.97
C PRO A 43 -19.26 -11.25 -0.38
N GLY A 44 -18.56 -11.07 -1.50
CA GLY A 44 -19.16 -11.15 -2.85
C GLY A 44 -19.59 -12.55 -3.31
N PHE A 45 -18.91 -13.61 -2.86
CA PHE A 45 -19.26 -14.99 -3.26
C PHE A 45 -20.28 -15.64 -2.33
N TYR A 46 -20.38 -15.18 -1.08
CA TYR A 46 -21.39 -15.63 -0.13
C TYR A 46 -22.80 -15.31 -0.64
N GLY A 47 -23.00 -14.12 -1.22
CA GLY A 47 -24.29 -13.74 -1.83
C GLY A 47 -24.72 -14.65 -2.98
N ALA A 48 -23.79 -15.10 -3.82
CA ALA A 48 -24.08 -16.03 -4.93
C ALA A 48 -24.34 -17.46 -4.44
N ALA A 49 -23.64 -17.91 -3.39
CA ALA A 49 -23.84 -19.22 -2.77
C ALA A 49 -25.15 -19.30 -1.98
N VAL A 50 -25.55 -18.21 -1.33
CA VAL A 50 -26.82 -18.10 -0.60
C VAL A 50 -28.01 -17.93 -1.56
N ALA A 51 -27.86 -17.18 -2.66
CA ALA A 51 -28.92 -16.97 -3.64
C ALA A 51 -29.24 -18.21 -4.50
N THR A 52 -28.39 -19.25 -4.49
CA THR A 52 -28.55 -20.43 -5.36
C THR A 52 -29.08 -21.69 -4.65
N GLU A 53 -29.66 -21.56 -3.44
CA GLU A 53 -30.30 -22.64 -2.67
C GLU A 53 -29.73 -24.06 -2.98
N GLY A 54 -28.50 -24.32 -2.55
CA GLY A 54 -27.97 -25.70 -2.44
C GLY A 54 -27.46 -26.37 -3.71
N GLY A 55 -27.27 -25.67 -4.82
CA GLY A 55 -26.67 -26.26 -6.02
C GLY A 55 -25.15 -26.16 -6.06
N ALA A 56 -24.40 -27.12 -5.49
CA ALA A 56 -22.94 -27.24 -5.72
C ALA A 56 -22.57 -27.24 -7.23
N GLY A 57 -23.53 -27.62 -8.09
CA GLY A 57 -23.42 -27.52 -9.55
C GLY A 57 -23.34 -26.09 -10.10
N ALA A 58 -24.04 -25.11 -9.52
CA ALA A 58 -24.03 -23.74 -10.02
C ALA A 58 -22.66 -23.06 -9.81
N VAL A 59 -22.08 -23.23 -8.62
CA VAL A 59 -20.72 -22.74 -8.32
C VAL A 59 -19.69 -23.46 -9.19
N SER A 60 -19.85 -24.77 -9.42
CA SER A 60 -18.98 -25.54 -10.31
C SER A 60 -19.03 -25.05 -11.76
N VAL A 61 -20.22 -24.73 -12.27
CA VAL A 61 -20.42 -24.16 -13.61
C VAL A 61 -19.77 -22.78 -13.73
N LEU A 62 -19.87 -21.94 -12.70
CA LEU A 62 -19.29 -20.61 -12.68
C LEU A 62 -17.75 -20.67 -12.65
N CYS A 63 -17.17 -21.56 -11.82
CA CYS A 63 -15.74 -21.84 -11.82
C CYS A 63 -15.26 -22.40 -13.16
N PHE A 64 -16.05 -23.25 -13.83
CA PHE A 64 -15.73 -23.79 -15.15
C PHE A 64 -15.66 -22.69 -16.21
N PHE A 65 -16.61 -21.74 -16.23
CA PHE A 65 -16.56 -20.60 -17.14
C PHE A 65 -15.38 -19.66 -16.85
N GLY A 66 -15.03 -19.46 -15.58
CA GLY A 66 -13.81 -18.73 -15.20
C GLY A 66 -12.55 -19.40 -15.73
N ALA A 67 -12.43 -20.73 -15.59
CA ALA A 67 -11.31 -21.50 -16.10
C ALA A 67 -11.23 -21.47 -17.65
N LEU A 68 -12.36 -21.53 -18.35
CA LEU A 68 -12.43 -21.39 -19.82
C LEU A 68 -11.99 -20.00 -20.28
N GLY A 69 -12.38 -18.94 -19.59
CA GLY A 69 -11.95 -17.58 -19.86
C GLY A 69 -10.43 -17.43 -19.73
N TRP A 70 -9.85 -18.01 -18.68
CA TRP A 70 -8.41 -18.05 -18.45
C TRP A 70 -7.66 -18.85 -19.52
N LEU A 71 -8.21 -19.99 -19.93
CA LEU A 71 -7.64 -20.82 -21.00
C LEU A 71 -7.65 -20.08 -22.35
N GLY A 72 -8.74 -19.39 -22.68
CA GLY A 72 -8.84 -18.55 -23.88
C GLY A 72 -7.84 -17.39 -23.86
N GLN A 73 -7.66 -16.75 -22.71
CA GLN A 73 -6.69 -15.66 -22.53
C GLN A 73 -5.24 -16.16 -22.62
N GLY A 74 -4.94 -17.34 -22.07
CA GLY A 74 -3.63 -17.99 -22.20
C GLY A 74 -3.29 -18.36 -23.64
N ILE A 75 -4.24 -18.91 -24.40
CA ILE A 75 -4.07 -19.20 -25.84
C ILE A 75 -3.85 -17.91 -26.64
N ALA A 76 -4.60 -16.85 -26.34
CA ALA A 76 -4.45 -15.56 -26.99
C ALA A 76 -3.06 -14.94 -26.76
N LEU A 77 -2.50 -15.09 -25.55
CA LEU A 77 -1.14 -14.65 -25.23
C LEU A 77 -0.07 -15.53 -25.89
N PHE A 78 -0.30 -16.84 -25.99
CA PHE A 78 0.61 -17.77 -26.66
C PHE A 78 0.72 -17.51 -28.17
N VAL A 79 -0.38 -17.16 -28.83
CA VAL A 79 -0.40 -16.80 -30.26
C VAL A 79 0.32 -15.47 -30.54
N ARG A 80 0.46 -14.58 -29.54
CA ARG A 80 0.95 -13.20 -29.73
C ARG A 80 2.47 -13.00 -29.53
N SER A 81 3.28 -14.03 -29.73
CA SER A 81 4.77 -13.99 -29.84
C SER A 81 5.63 -13.89 -28.57
N GLU A 82 5.07 -13.80 -27.36
CA GLU A 82 5.86 -13.88 -26.12
C GLU A 82 5.98 -15.32 -25.60
N ARG A 83 6.76 -16.14 -26.31
CA ARG A 83 6.86 -17.60 -26.06
C ARG A 83 7.31 -17.99 -24.65
N ARG A 84 8.11 -17.16 -23.96
CA ARG A 84 8.62 -17.46 -22.61
C ARG A 84 7.57 -17.28 -21.51
N LEU A 85 6.71 -16.27 -21.62
CA LEU A 85 5.61 -16.06 -20.66
C LEU A 85 4.50 -17.10 -20.88
N GLY A 86 4.20 -17.46 -22.13
CA GLY A 86 3.23 -18.51 -22.45
C GLY A 86 3.54 -19.87 -21.81
N ILE A 87 4.82 -20.23 -21.64
CA ILE A 87 5.23 -21.50 -21.03
C ILE A 87 5.00 -21.48 -19.52
N ALA A 88 5.43 -20.42 -18.82
CA ALA A 88 5.25 -20.31 -17.37
C ALA A 88 3.75 -20.26 -16.99
N PHE A 89 2.95 -19.50 -17.73
CA PHE A 89 1.50 -19.42 -17.50
C PHE A 89 0.75 -20.68 -17.95
N GLY A 90 1.19 -21.34 -19.03
CA GLY A 90 0.60 -22.60 -19.49
C GLY A 90 0.79 -23.74 -18.49
N VAL A 91 2.00 -23.86 -17.90
CA VAL A 91 2.28 -24.86 -16.88
C VAL A 91 1.49 -24.59 -15.59
N GLY A 92 1.46 -23.34 -15.12
CA GLY A 92 0.68 -22.97 -13.92
C GLY A 92 -0.82 -23.24 -14.09
N THR A 93 -1.39 -22.83 -15.24
CA THR A 93 -2.81 -23.06 -15.54
C THR A 93 -3.11 -24.56 -15.70
N GLY A 94 -2.21 -25.32 -16.33
CA GLY A 94 -2.35 -26.76 -16.46
C GLY A 94 -2.38 -27.49 -15.11
N VAL A 95 -1.53 -27.10 -14.16
CA VAL A 95 -1.52 -27.68 -12.81
C VAL A 95 -2.82 -27.38 -12.07
N VAL A 96 -3.30 -26.13 -12.12
CA VAL A 96 -4.57 -25.74 -11.46
C VAL A 96 -5.75 -26.51 -12.06
N VAL A 97 -5.82 -26.63 -13.39
CA VAL A 97 -6.88 -27.38 -14.07
C VAL A 97 -6.82 -28.87 -13.69
N VAL A 98 -5.64 -29.49 -13.67
CA VAL A 98 -5.47 -30.90 -13.27
C VAL A 98 -5.89 -31.12 -11.82
N LEU A 99 -5.53 -30.22 -10.90
CA LEU A 99 -5.93 -30.33 -9.49
C LEU A 99 -7.45 -30.17 -9.32
N LEU A 100 -8.05 -29.20 -10.02
CA LEU A 100 -9.49 -28.93 -9.95
C LEU A 100 -10.31 -30.08 -10.54
N PHE A 101 -9.86 -30.65 -11.67
CA PHE A 101 -10.49 -31.82 -12.27
C PHE A 101 -10.22 -33.11 -11.49
N GLY A 102 -9.04 -33.27 -10.88
CA GLY A 102 -8.75 -34.38 -9.98
C GLY A 102 -9.67 -34.39 -8.76
N TRP A 103 -9.92 -33.21 -8.18
CA TRP A 103 -10.89 -33.06 -7.10
C TRP A 103 -12.33 -33.35 -7.54
N LEU A 104 -12.75 -32.85 -8.70
CA LEU A 104 -14.06 -33.17 -9.28
C LEU A 104 -14.22 -34.67 -9.58
N ALA A 105 -13.17 -35.36 -10.03
CA ALA A 105 -13.20 -36.81 -10.24
C ALA A 105 -13.41 -37.56 -8.93
N VAL A 106 -12.70 -37.19 -7.86
CA VAL A 106 -12.85 -37.80 -6.53
C VAL A 106 -14.27 -37.59 -6.01
N SER A 107 -14.80 -36.37 -6.14
CA SER A 107 -16.18 -36.05 -5.74
C SER A 107 -17.24 -36.79 -6.58
N ALA A 108 -16.99 -37.00 -7.88
CA ALA A 108 -17.90 -37.73 -8.77
C ALA A 108 -17.89 -39.25 -8.51
N ILE A 109 -16.73 -39.81 -8.13
CA ILE A 109 -16.59 -41.22 -7.73
C ILE A 109 -17.41 -41.49 -6.46
N SER A 110 -17.39 -40.59 -5.48
CA SER A 110 -18.23 -40.72 -4.28
C SER A 110 -19.73 -40.64 -4.55
N ALA A 111 -20.14 -40.00 -5.65
CA ALA A 111 -21.55 -39.82 -6.02
C ALA A 111 -22.08 -40.89 -7.01
N GLY A 112 -21.26 -41.87 -7.42
CA GLY A 112 -21.68 -42.95 -8.33
C GLY A 112 -21.96 -42.53 -9.78
N ALA A 113 -21.54 -41.34 -10.19
CA ALA A 113 -21.84 -40.78 -11.51
C ALA A 113 -20.78 -41.18 -12.55
N LEU A 114 -20.94 -42.36 -13.15
CA LEU A 114 -20.02 -42.91 -14.16
C LEU A 114 -19.86 -42.02 -15.41
N ALA A 115 -20.88 -41.24 -15.77
CA ALA A 115 -20.83 -40.34 -16.93
C ALA A 115 -19.85 -39.16 -16.72
N SER A 116 -19.75 -38.66 -15.50
CA SER A 116 -18.86 -37.55 -15.12
C SER A 116 -17.38 -37.97 -15.20
N LEU A 117 -17.10 -39.22 -14.83
CA LEU A 117 -15.75 -39.77 -14.80
C LEU A 117 -15.14 -39.84 -16.22
N LEU A 118 -15.95 -40.18 -17.21
CA LEU A 118 -15.53 -40.26 -18.62
C LEU A 118 -15.19 -38.87 -19.19
N LEU A 119 -15.93 -37.84 -18.80
CA LEU A 119 -15.69 -36.46 -19.22
C LEU A 119 -14.42 -35.88 -18.55
N VAL A 120 -14.20 -36.16 -17.26
CA VAL A 120 -12.96 -35.77 -16.57
C VAL A 120 -11.74 -36.47 -17.17
N LEU A 121 -11.85 -37.76 -17.50
CA LEU A 121 -10.76 -38.52 -18.09
C LEU A 121 -10.43 -38.01 -19.50
N LEU A 122 -11.45 -37.66 -20.30
CA LEU A 122 -11.26 -37.09 -21.63
C LEU A 122 -10.60 -35.70 -21.59
N VAL A 123 -11.04 -34.83 -20.68
CA VAL A 123 -10.43 -33.51 -20.48
C VAL A 123 -8.98 -33.68 -20.03
N SER A 124 -8.72 -34.52 -19.03
CA SER A 124 -7.37 -34.78 -18.51
C SER A 124 -6.41 -35.25 -19.60
N VAL A 125 -6.84 -36.20 -20.44
CA VAL A 125 -6.04 -36.72 -21.58
C VAL A 125 -5.76 -35.61 -22.61
N VAL A 126 -6.73 -34.74 -22.90
CA VAL A 126 -6.52 -33.62 -23.84
C VAL A 126 -5.55 -32.60 -23.26
N THR A 127 -5.65 -32.24 -21.98
CA THR A 127 -4.71 -31.30 -21.33
C THR A 127 -3.31 -31.88 -21.22
N VAL A 128 -3.15 -33.12 -20.76
CA VAL A 128 -1.83 -33.76 -20.64
C VAL A 128 -1.22 -33.99 -22.02
N GLY A 129 -2.02 -34.43 -23.00
CA GLY A 129 -1.60 -34.57 -24.39
C GLY A 129 -1.18 -33.25 -25.03
N GLY A 130 -1.87 -32.15 -24.71
CA GLY A 130 -1.50 -30.80 -25.15
C GLY A 130 -0.18 -30.31 -24.56
N VAL A 131 0.04 -30.56 -23.27
CA VAL A 131 1.30 -30.18 -22.58
C VAL A 131 2.47 -31.02 -23.07
N VAL A 132 2.31 -32.35 -23.19
CA VAL A 132 3.36 -33.25 -23.70
C VAL A 132 3.63 -32.98 -25.19
N GLY A 133 2.60 -32.73 -25.99
CA GLY A 133 2.75 -32.36 -27.40
C GLY A 133 3.50 -31.03 -27.57
N ALA A 134 3.24 -30.04 -26.71
CA ALA A 134 3.97 -28.78 -26.70
C ALA A 134 5.44 -28.93 -26.25
N LEU A 135 5.72 -29.85 -25.34
CA LEU A 135 7.08 -30.18 -24.87
C LEU A 135 7.89 -30.97 -25.91
N VAL A 136 7.27 -31.93 -26.60
CA VAL A 136 7.95 -32.78 -27.62
C VAL A 136 8.18 -32.03 -28.94
N LEU A 137 7.35 -31.03 -29.26
CA LEU A 137 7.52 -30.19 -30.44
C LEU A 137 8.48 -29.00 -30.23
N MET A 138 9.10 -28.88 -29.04
CA MET A 138 10.21 -27.94 -28.84
C MET A 138 11.49 -28.51 -29.44
N PRO A 139 12.12 -27.85 -30.43
CA PRO A 139 13.45 -28.24 -30.87
C PRO A 139 14.47 -27.94 -29.76
N ASP A 140 15.22 -28.97 -29.34
CA ASP A 140 16.32 -28.86 -28.39
C ASP A 140 17.31 -27.78 -28.86
N GLN A 141 17.38 -26.67 -28.14
CA GLN A 141 18.49 -25.72 -28.25
C GLN A 141 19.39 -25.91 -27.03
N THR A 142 20.27 -26.91 -27.11
CA THR A 142 21.51 -26.90 -26.35
C THR A 142 22.36 -25.70 -26.78
N PRO A 143 22.84 -24.85 -25.88
CA PRO A 143 23.75 -23.76 -26.23
C PRO A 143 25.10 -24.36 -26.61
N SER A 144 25.32 -24.55 -27.91
CA SER A 144 26.64 -24.87 -28.44
C SER A 144 27.52 -23.63 -28.39
N SER A 145 28.44 -23.63 -27.43
CA SER A 145 29.80 -23.09 -27.52
C SER A 145 30.25 -22.74 -28.95
N GLY A 146 30.56 -21.47 -29.17
CA GLY A 146 31.17 -20.97 -30.39
C GLY A 146 32.53 -21.63 -30.63
N ARG A 147 32.59 -22.44 -31.69
CA ARG A 147 33.82 -22.97 -32.26
C ARG A 147 33.98 -22.37 -33.65
N SER A 148 34.99 -21.52 -33.77
CA SER A 148 35.61 -21.13 -35.03
C SER A 148 36.03 -22.37 -35.82
N ASP A 149 35.59 -22.46 -37.08
CA ASP A 149 36.40 -22.97 -38.19
C ASP A 149 35.77 -22.60 -39.55
N THR A 150 36.50 -21.73 -40.25
CA THR A 150 36.89 -21.81 -41.67
C THR A 150 36.10 -22.71 -42.63
N GLY A 151 35.68 -22.10 -43.75
CA GLY A 151 35.96 -22.64 -45.08
C GLY A 151 34.78 -22.82 -46.05
N SER A 152 34.85 -22.09 -47.18
CA SER A 152 34.26 -22.38 -48.52
C SER A 152 32.73 -22.46 -48.63
N ASP A 153 32.04 -21.94 -49.65
CA ASP A 153 32.42 -21.39 -50.94
C ASP A 153 31.19 -20.71 -51.60
N SER A 154 31.49 -19.70 -52.42
CA SER A 154 30.88 -19.43 -53.73
C SER A 154 29.50 -18.76 -53.91
N GLU A 155 29.58 -17.72 -54.76
CA GLU A 155 28.60 -17.20 -55.72
C GLU A 155 27.52 -16.20 -55.26
N ARG A 156 27.82 -14.89 -55.37
CA ARG A 156 27.24 -14.06 -56.44
C ARG A 156 27.80 -12.63 -56.51
N ASP A 157 28.22 -12.32 -57.73
CA ASP A 157 28.51 -11.02 -58.35
C ASP A 157 27.76 -9.79 -57.83
N SER A 158 28.48 -8.69 -57.55
CA SER A 158 28.23 -7.39 -58.20
C SER A 158 29.43 -6.42 -58.07
N HIS A 159 30.11 -6.20 -59.19
CA HIS A 159 30.74 -4.96 -59.68
C HIS A 159 31.39 -3.91 -58.75
N ALA A 160 32.73 -3.83 -58.88
CA ALA A 160 33.56 -2.66 -59.21
C ALA A 160 33.32 -1.30 -58.50
N ASP A 161 34.32 -0.77 -57.78
CA ASP A 161 35.36 0.05 -58.42
C ASP A 161 36.57 0.35 -57.50
N THR A 162 37.71 0.33 -58.15
CA THR A 162 39.08 0.77 -57.84
C THR A 162 39.21 2.07 -57.01
N VAL A 163 39.93 2.06 -55.88
CA VAL A 163 41.02 3.01 -55.54
C VAL A 163 41.95 2.36 -54.51
N SER A 164 43.19 2.12 -54.93
CA SER A 164 44.31 1.79 -54.06
C SER A 164 44.73 3.03 -53.26
N GLY A 165 44.60 2.94 -51.95
CA GLY A 165 45.22 3.83 -50.97
C GLY A 165 46.03 2.97 -50.02
N ASP A 166 47.32 2.88 -50.27
CA ASP A 166 48.35 2.26 -49.44
C ASP A 166 48.39 3.03 -48.11
N ALA A 167 47.59 2.57 -47.13
CA ALA A 167 47.69 3.00 -45.74
C ALA A 167 48.58 1.98 -45.02
N PRO A 168 49.63 2.40 -44.31
CA PRO A 168 50.43 1.47 -43.56
C PRO A 168 49.54 0.83 -42.49
N ASP A 169 49.44 -0.49 -42.54
CA ASP A 169 48.94 -1.33 -41.44
C ASP A 169 49.74 -1.00 -40.19
N THR A 170 49.26 0.00 -39.46
CA THR A 170 49.69 0.30 -38.11
C THR A 170 48.91 -0.69 -37.26
N GLU A 171 49.55 -1.82 -36.94
CA GLU A 171 49.05 -2.68 -35.87
C GLU A 171 48.71 -1.78 -34.67
N PRO A 172 47.47 -1.80 -34.15
CA PRO A 172 47.10 -0.96 -33.02
C PRO A 172 48.02 -1.34 -31.87
N ASN A 173 48.84 -0.39 -31.45
CA ASN A 173 49.81 -0.57 -30.38
C ASN A 173 49.02 -1.05 -29.14
N PRO A 174 49.22 -2.29 -28.66
CA PRO A 174 48.37 -2.88 -27.61
C PRO A 174 48.54 -2.20 -26.24
N SER A 175 49.39 -1.18 -26.13
CA SER A 175 49.70 -0.44 -24.89
C SER A 175 48.95 0.88 -24.73
N THR A 176 48.12 1.32 -25.70
CA THR A 176 47.33 2.54 -25.52
C THR A 176 46.03 2.24 -24.81
N VAL A 177 45.96 2.62 -23.52
CA VAL A 177 44.71 2.71 -22.75
C VAL A 177 43.66 3.46 -23.58
N ASP A 178 42.49 2.87 -23.81
CA ASP A 178 41.46 3.47 -24.65
C ASP A 178 40.72 4.59 -23.92
N ASN A 179 40.20 5.56 -24.68
CA ASN A 179 39.45 6.68 -24.10
C ASN A 179 38.25 6.22 -23.25
N ALA A 180 37.64 5.08 -23.61
CA ALA A 180 36.54 4.52 -22.84
C ALA A 180 36.97 4.05 -21.44
N THR A 181 38.20 3.57 -21.25
CA THR A 181 38.76 3.26 -19.91
C THR A 181 39.03 4.54 -19.13
N LEU A 182 39.56 5.57 -19.80
CA LEU A 182 39.81 6.87 -19.18
C LEU A 182 38.52 7.57 -18.73
N ASP A 183 37.45 7.49 -19.52
CA ASP A 183 36.14 8.06 -19.18
C ASP A 183 35.54 7.41 -17.93
N ARG A 184 35.72 6.10 -17.74
CA ARG A 184 35.28 5.36 -16.53
C ARG A 184 36.06 5.76 -15.27
N LEU A 185 37.36 6.02 -15.43
CA LEU A 185 38.23 6.39 -14.32
C LEU A 185 38.18 7.89 -14.00
N GLU A 186 37.54 8.71 -14.84
CA GLU A 186 37.56 10.17 -14.73
C GLU A 186 36.96 10.67 -13.40
N GLU A 187 35.91 10.01 -12.92
CA GLU A 187 35.24 10.38 -11.67
C GLU A 187 36.11 10.10 -10.43
N ILE A 188 36.88 9.02 -10.46
CA ILE A 188 37.63 8.51 -9.30
C ILE A 188 39.06 9.06 -9.27
N ALA A 189 39.68 9.13 -10.44
CA ALA A 189 41.07 9.52 -10.61
C ALA A 189 41.22 10.64 -11.65
N PRO A 190 40.55 11.80 -11.47
CA PRO A 190 40.50 12.86 -12.48
C PRO A 190 41.88 13.39 -12.86
N ASP A 191 42.81 13.47 -11.90
CA ASP A 191 44.17 13.94 -12.13
C ASP A 191 45.01 12.96 -12.94
N ALA A 192 44.87 11.65 -12.66
CA ALA A 192 45.56 10.60 -13.40
C ALA A 192 45.01 10.48 -14.83
N VAL A 193 43.68 10.57 -15.00
CA VAL A 193 43.02 10.59 -16.31
C VAL A 193 43.44 11.80 -17.13
N ARG A 194 43.53 12.99 -16.51
CA ARG A 194 44.04 14.20 -17.18
C ARG A 194 45.49 14.03 -17.64
N TYR A 195 46.36 13.47 -16.79
CA TYR A 195 47.74 13.15 -17.18
C TYR A 195 47.77 12.16 -18.36
N ALA A 196 46.96 11.09 -18.30
CA ALA A 196 46.86 10.09 -19.36
C ALA A 196 46.43 10.72 -20.69
N ARG A 197 45.38 11.56 -20.71
CA ARG A 197 44.88 12.24 -21.92
C ARG A 197 45.92 13.21 -22.50
N GLU A 198 46.67 13.92 -21.66
CA GLU A 198 47.71 14.87 -22.11
C GLU A 198 48.93 14.15 -22.72
N ASN A 199 49.25 12.93 -22.27
CA ASN A 199 50.45 12.19 -22.67
C ASN A 199 50.18 10.99 -23.59
N ALA A 200 48.91 10.68 -23.89
CA ALA A 200 48.49 9.55 -24.73
C ALA A 200 49.16 9.51 -26.11
N ALA A 201 49.40 10.68 -26.73
CA ALA A 201 50.03 10.78 -28.04
C ALA A 201 51.54 10.40 -28.03
N GLN A 202 52.17 10.35 -26.86
CA GLN A 202 53.59 10.07 -26.70
C GLN A 202 53.87 8.60 -26.39
N GLY A 203 52.84 7.78 -26.11
CA GLY A 203 52.99 6.38 -25.76
C GLY A 203 53.82 6.17 -24.49
N ASP A 204 53.62 7.03 -23.48
CA ASP A 204 54.37 6.99 -22.22
C ASP A 204 53.92 5.81 -21.35
N ASP A 205 54.81 4.83 -21.13
CA ASP A 205 54.58 3.66 -20.27
C ASP A 205 54.20 4.05 -18.83
N ARG A 206 54.45 5.30 -18.42
CA ARG A 206 54.08 5.82 -17.09
C ARG A 206 52.60 6.12 -16.93
N ILE A 207 51.83 6.15 -18.03
CA ILE A 207 50.38 6.41 -18.00
C ILE A 207 49.66 5.38 -17.12
N GLU A 208 49.98 4.11 -17.29
CA GLU A 208 49.36 3.03 -16.52
C GLU A 208 49.72 3.12 -15.03
N THR A 209 50.98 3.42 -14.70
CA THR A 209 51.42 3.63 -13.31
C THR A 209 50.69 4.79 -12.64
N GLU A 210 50.50 5.91 -13.34
CA GLU A 210 49.76 7.05 -12.78
C GLU A 210 48.26 6.74 -12.61
N LEU A 211 47.65 5.94 -13.49
CA LEU A 211 46.27 5.47 -13.34
C LEU A 211 46.11 4.56 -12.11
N TYR A 212 46.98 3.57 -11.92
CA TYR A 212 47.00 2.74 -10.71
C TYR A 212 47.13 3.59 -9.44
N ARG A 213 48.08 4.53 -9.44
CA ARG A 213 48.28 5.45 -8.33
C ARG A 213 47.04 6.33 -8.05
N GLY A 214 46.34 6.73 -9.10
CA GLY A 214 45.07 7.45 -8.98
C GLY A 214 44.00 6.62 -8.27
N ILE A 215 43.87 5.34 -8.63
CA ILE A 215 42.94 4.41 -7.98
C ILE A 215 43.36 4.14 -6.53
N GLU A 216 44.65 3.94 -6.26
CA GLU A 216 45.18 3.81 -4.88
C GLU A 216 44.88 5.04 -4.01
N THR A 217 44.96 6.23 -4.60
CA THR A 217 44.63 7.48 -3.90
C THR A 217 43.15 7.51 -3.54
N ALA A 218 42.26 7.17 -4.49
CA ALA A 218 40.83 7.09 -4.21
C ALA A 218 40.48 6.01 -3.18
N LEU A 219 41.22 4.90 -3.18
CA LEU A 219 41.12 3.86 -2.14
C LEU A 219 41.54 4.39 -0.77
N ALA A 220 42.62 5.19 -0.69
CA ALA A 220 43.05 5.82 0.55
C ALA A 220 42.07 6.89 1.07
N ASP A 221 41.35 7.55 0.14
CA ASP A 221 40.32 8.55 0.45
C ASP A 221 38.96 7.93 0.83
N GLY A 222 38.85 6.59 0.83
CA GLY A 222 37.62 5.88 1.20
C GLY A 222 36.52 5.90 0.13
N TRP A 223 36.86 6.19 -1.14
CA TRP A 223 35.86 6.24 -2.20
C TRP A 223 35.10 4.92 -2.34
N PHE A 224 35.77 3.79 -2.14
CA PHE A 224 35.17 2.46 -2.23
C PHE A 224 34.42 2.03 -0.96
N GLU A 225 34.39 2.86 0.08
CA GLU A 225 33.55 2.65 1.25
C GLU A 225 32.08 2.85 0.85
N MET A 226 31.32 1.76 0.79
CA MET A 226 29.89 1.82 0.56
C MET A 226 29.24 2.34 1.84
N SER A 227 28.84 3.61 1.82
CA SER A 227 28.06 4.26 2.88
C SER A 227 26.95 5.08 2.26
N VAL A 228 25.78 5.11 2.91
CA VAL A 228 24.65 5.93 2.53
C VAL A 228 24.23 6.71 3.77
N ALA A 229 24.21 8.03 3.64
CA ALA A 229 23.75 8.91 4.69
C ALA A 229 22.23 9.07 4.60
N SER A 230 21.56 8.88 5.73
CA SER A 230 20.14 9.15 5.85
C SER A 230 19.86 10.64 5.89
N ARG A 231 18.68 11.04 5.41
CA ARG A 231 18.13 12.39 5.62
C ARG A 231 17.99 12.76 7.09
N TYR A 232 17.96 11.77 7.98
CA TYR A 232 17.87 11.96 9.43
C TYR A 232 19.24 12.17 10.11
N GLY A 233 20.34 12.15 9.34
CA GLY A 233 21.69 12.46 9.82
C GLY A 233 22.53 11.26 10.25
N GLU A 234 21.99 10.05 10.20
CA GLU A 234 22.68 8.80 10.56
C GLU A 234 23.02 7.97 9.32
N GLY A 235 24.07 7.15 9.39
CA GLY A 235 24.48 6.26 8.29
C GLY A 235 23.75 4.92 8.34
N TYR A 236 23.47 4.34 7.17
CA TYR A 236 22.85 3.02 7.08
C TYR A 236 23.84 1.87 7.31
N GLU A 237 23.38 0.80 7.98
CA GLU A 237 24.10 -0.48 8.04
C GLU A 237 23.89 -1.29 6.75
N ILE A 238 24.61 -0.90 5.69
CA ILE A 238 24.47 -1.47 4.33
C ILE A 238 24.69 -2.99 4.29
N VAL A 239 25.41 -3.55 5.26
CA VAL A 239 25.62 -5.00 5.40
C VAL A 239 24.32 -5.79 5.61
N ASN A 240 23.28 -5.16 6.12
CA ASN A 240 21.97 -5.77 6.37
C ASN A 240 21.03 -5.68 5.16
N LEU A 241 21.46 -5.07 4.05
CA LEU A 241 20.66 -5.00 2.84
C LEU A 241 20.36 -6.39 2.24
N PRO A 242 19.30 -6.51 1.42
CA PRO A 242 19.02 -7.73 0.67
C PRO A 242 20.23 -8.23 -0.12
N ALA A 243 20.34 -9.55 -0.29
CA ALA A 243 21.51 -10.19 -0.91
C ALA A 243 21.92 -9.58 -2.27
N ARG A 244 20.94 -9.18 -3.07
CA ARG A 244 21.15 -8.52 -4.37
C ARG A 244 21.85 -7.16 -4.31
N LEU A 245 21.87 -6.50 -3.15
CA LEU A 245 22.48 -5.18 -2.92
C LEU A 245 23.73 -5.28 -2.04
N ARG A 246 23.84 -6.29 -1.19
CA ARG A 246 25.07 -6.54 -0.41
C ARG A 246 26.15 -7.30 -1.20
N GLU A 247 25.75 -7.97 -2.27
CA GLU A 247 26.64 -8.74 -3.15
C GLU A 247 26.67 -8.09 -4.55
N LEU A 248 27.87 -7.81 -5.04
CA LEU A 248 28.14 -7.26 -6.37
C LEU A 248 28.79 -8.35 -7.24
N ASP A 249 28.30 -8.53 -8.47
CA ASP A 249 28.87 -9.49 -9.43
C ASP A 249 29.84 -8.77 -10.38
N LEU A 250 31.12 -9.14 -10.32
CA LEU A 250 32.20 -8.52 -11.09
C LEU A 250 32.83 -9.55 -12.03
N PRO A 251 32.21 -9.79 -13.21
CA PRO A 251 32.64 -10.85 -14.11
C PRO A 251 34.03 -10.63 -14.72
N THR A 252 34.53 -9.39 -14.75
CA THR A 252 35.84 -9.04 -15.35
C THR A 252 37.03 -9.34 -14.44
N VAL A 253 36.88 -9.17 -13.12
CA VAL A 253 38.00 -9.20 -12.15
C VAL A 253 37.84 -10.25 -11.05
N GLY A 254 36.77 -11.04 -11.08
CA GLY A 254 36.65 -12.23 -10.24
C GLY A 254 35.38 -12.27 -9.40
N GLY A 255 34.29 -12.74 -10.03
CA GLY A 255 33.12 -13.29 -9.37
C GLY A 255 32.40 -12.33 -8.42
N ARG A 256 31.67 -12.91 -7.47
CA ARG A 256 30.79 -12.19 -6.56
C ARG A 256 31.56 -11.66 -5.35
N CYS A 257 31.51 -10.35 -5.13
CA CYS A 257 32.14 -9.63 -4.02
C CYS A 257 31.08 -9.13 -3.03
N HIS A 258 31.40 -9.11 -1.74
CA HIS A 258 30.56 -8.48 -0.73
C HIS A 258 30.93 -7.00 -0.58
N VAL A 259 29.94 -6.11 -0.45
CA VAL A 259 30.16 -4.64 -0.39
C VAL A 259 31.13 -4.21 0.72
N GLY A 260 31.11 -4.89 1.86
CA GLY A 260 32.03 -4.63 2.97
C GLY A 260 33.48 -5.08 2.74
N GLU A 261 33.77 -5.80 1.66
CA GLU A 261 35.12 -6.28 1.30
C GLU A 261 35.66 -5.59 0.03
N LEU A 262 34.93 -4.64 -0.55
CA LEU A 262 35.28 -4.00 -1.82
C LEU A 262 36.66 -3.37 -1.81
N GLU A 263 37.02 -2.63 -0.76
CA GLU A 263 38.36 -2.03 -0.65
C GLU A 263 39.49 -3.06 -0.66
N ARG A 264 39.27 -4.22 -0.02
CA ARG A 264 40.25 -5.30 -0.03
C ARG A 264 40.38 -5.87 -1.43
N HIS A 265 39.26 -6.13 -2.10
CA HIS A 265 39.24 -6.65 -3.46
C HIS A 265 39.88 -5.69 -4.47
N VAL A 266 39.58 -4.39 -4.40
CA VAL A 266 40.20 -3.38 -5.27
C VAL A 266 41.71 -3.33 -5.05
N ARG A 267 42.17 -3.41 -3.79
CA ARG A 267 43.60 -3.50 -3.47
C ARG A 267 44.23 -4.76 -4.07
N ASP A 268 43.59 -5.90 -3.88
CA ASP A 268 44.06 -7.18 -4.41
C ASP A 268 44.15 -7.14 -5.96
N TRP A 269 43.26 -6.43 -6.65
CA TRP A 269 43.34 -6.25 -8.11
C TRP A 269 44.45 -5.32 -8.57
N ILE A 270 44.74 -4.26 -7.80
CA ILE A 270 45.84 -3.34 -8.10
C ILE A 270 47.20 -4.04 -7.94
N ASP A 271 47.31 -4.93 -6.94
CA ASP A 271 48.53 -5.68 -6.65
C ASP A 271 48.72 -6.90 -7.60
N ASP A 272 47.70 -7.28 -8.37
CA ASP A 272 47.74 -8.42 -9.30
C ASP A 272 48.14 -7.99 -10.72
N GLU A 273 49.37 -8.31 -11.11
CA GLU A 273 49.93 -8.02 -12.45
C GLU A 273 49.17 -8.71 -13.60
N GLU A 274 48.32 -9.73 -13.32
CA GLU A 274 47.52 -10.40 -14.35
C GLU A 274 46.25 -9.63 -14.73
N ILE A 275 45.80 -8.67 -13.91
CA ILE A 275 44.58 -7.90 -14.13
C ILE A 275 44.92 -6.60 -14.85
N SER A 276 44.26 -6.34 -15.98
CA SER A 276 44.50 -5.11 -16.75
C SER A 276 43.81 -3.90 -16.12
N ILE A 277 44.39 -2.70 -16.30
CA ILE A 277 43.76 -1.43 -15.88
C ILE A 277 42.36 -1.25 -16.48
N ARG A 278 42.13 -1.82 -17.67
CA ARG A 278 40.83 -1.82 -18.34
C ARG A 278 39.80 -2.64 -17.57
N ASP A 279 40.16 -3.83 -17.11
CA ASP A 279 39.27 -4.70 -16.34
C ASP A 279 38.92 -4.08 -14.98
N ILE A 280 39.90 -3.41 -14.35
CA ILE A 280 39.69 -2.64 -13.12
C ILE A 280 38.75 -1.45 -13.37
N ALA A 281 38.92 -0.72 -14.48
CA ALA A 281 38.01 0.37 -14.83
C ALA A 281 36.56 -0.10 -15.06
N PHE A 282 36.37 -1.28 -15.66
CA PHE A 282 35.04 -1.89 -15.76
C PHE A 282 34.48 -2.31 -14.41
N ALA A 283 35.31 -2.85 -13.52
CA ALA A 283 34.90 -3.20 -12.17
C ALA A 283 34.50 -1.96 -11.36
N ILE A 284 35.25 -0.88 -11.53
CA ILE A 284 34.99 0.44 -10.94
C ILE A 284 33.64 1.00 -11.41
N GLU A 285 33.36 1.00 -12.71
CA GLU A 285 32.06 1.44 -13.26
C GLU A 285 30.92 0.61 -12.66
N ALA A 286 31.09 -0.71 -12.57
CA ALA A 286 30.10 -1.59 -11.95
C ALA A 286 29.92 -1.32 -10.44
N ILE A 287 30.98 -0.94 -9.72
CA ILE A 287 30.89 -0.51 -8.31
C ILE A 287 30.09 0.80 -8.19
N ASP A 288 30.32 1.76 -9.09
CA ASP A 288 29.61 3.04 -9.07
C ASP A 288 28.11 2.88 -9.40
N ASP A 289 27.79 2.11 -10.44
CA ASP A 289 26.42 1.73 -10.78
C ASP A 289 25.72 1.06 -9.58
N HIS A 290 26.43 0.17 -8.88
CA HIS A 290 25.89 -0.52 -7.72
C HIS A 290 25.70 0.40 -6.51
N ARG A 291 26.59 1.38 -6.29
CA ARG A 291 26.39 2.44 -5.28
C ARG A 291 25.11 3.22 -5.60
N SER A 292 24.94 3.64 -6.85
CA SER A 292 23.74 4.35 -7.31
C SER A 292 22.47 3.53 -7.11
N ASP A 293 22.52 2.21 -7.30
CA ASP A 293 21.41 1.29 -7.04
C ASP A 293 21.07 1.19 -5.54
N ILE A 294 22.09 1.10 -4.67
CA ILE A 294 21.90 1.10 -3.21
C ILE A 294 21.27 2.42 -2.76
N GLU A 295 21.81 3.56 -3.18
CA GLU A 295 21.28 4.88 -2.84
C GLU A 295 19.84 5.05 -3.30
N SER A 296 19.53 4.62 -4.52
CA SER A 296 18.18 4.69 -5.07
C SER A 296 17.20 3.81 -4.29
N TYR A 297 17.63 2.61 -3.90
CA TYR A 297 16.84 1.71 -3.09
C TYR A 297 16.56 2.28 -1.69
N VAL A 298 17.58 2.80 -1.02
CA VAL A 298 17.43 3.42 0.31
C VAL A 298 16.52 4.63 0.23
N ARG A 299 16.69 5.49 -0.78
CA ARG A 299 15.87 6.69 -1.00
C ARG A 299 14.39 6.34 -1.18
N GLU A 300 14.07 5.31 -1.98
CA GLU A 300 12.69 4.84 -2.16
C GLU A 300 12.07 4.39 -0.83
N ARG A 301 12.85 3.70 0.02
CA ARG A 301 12.38 3.25 1.34
C ARG A 301 12.23 4.39 2.34
N GLU A 302 13.15 5.34 2.35
CA GLU A 302 13.02 6.55 3.16
C GLU A 302 11.78 7.36 2.78
N GLU A 303 11.46 7.48 1.49
CA GLU A 303 10.26 8.20 1.04
C GLU A 303 8.96 7.52 1.46
N GLU A 304 8.92 6.18 1.49
CA GLU A 304 7.78 5.44 2.06
C GLU A 304 7.64 5.70 3.56
N PHE A 305 8.75 5.60 4.30
CA PHE A 305 8.80 5.83 5.73
C PHE A 305 8.40 7.27 6.11
N ASP A 306 8.96 8.27 5.43
CA ASP A 306 8.73 9.69 5.70
C ASP A 306 7.27 10.11 5.48
N ARG A 307 6.59 9.53 4.48
CA ARG A 307 5.15 9.80 4.28
C ARG A 307 4.33 9.44 5.51
N ILE A 308 4.54 8.25 6.07
CA ILE A 308 3.80 7.78 7.24
C ILE A 308 4.24 8.57 8.48
N LEU A 309 5.55 8.84 8.62
CA LEU A 309 6.08 9.59 9.76
C LEU A 309 5.45 10.99 9.88
N ASN A 310 5.25 11.66 8.75
CA ASN A 310 4.64 12.98 8.73
C ASN A 310 3.16 12.94 9.12
N GLU A 311 2.43 11.88 8.81
CA GLU A 311 1.05 11.67 9.29
C GLU A 311 1.02 11.48 10.82
N VAL A 312 1.85 10.59 11.36
CA VAL A 312 1.94 10.35 12.81
C VAL A 312 2.29 11.64 13.57
N ARG A 313 3.25 12.42 13.04
CA ARG A 313 3.65 13.70 13.64
C ARG A 313 2.53 14.74 13.62
N SER A 314 1.76 14.80 12.53
CA SER A 314 0.59 15.68 12.42
C SER A 314 -0.48 15.30 13.45
N ASP A 315 -0.71 14.00 13.66
CA ASP A 315 -1.66 13.51 14.66
C ASP A 315 -1.17 13.84 16.09
N ILE A 316 0.13 13.67 16.39
CA ILE A 316 0.73 14.07 17.66
C ILE A 316 0.54 15.57 17.94
N GLU A 317 0.78 16.43 16.95
CA GLU A 317 0.61 17.88 17.10
C GLU A 317 -0.86 18.25 17.33
N SER A 318 -1.78 17.58 16.64
CA SER A 318 -3.22 17.72 16.84
C SER A 318 -3.64 17.29 18.25
N ILE A 319 -3.13 16.15 18.73
CA ILE A 319 -3.36 15.66 20.10
C ILE A 319 -2.93 16.70 21.14
N ARG A 320 -1.72 17.26 20.99
CA ARG A 320 -1.20 18.30 21.89
C ARG A 320 -2.12 19.52 21.90
N THR A 321 -2.51 19.99 20.72
CA THR A 321 -3.40 21.15 20.57
C THR A 321 -4.75 20.91 21.26
N VAL A 322 -5.42 19.79 20.96
CA VAL A 322 -6.74 19.49 21.54
C VAL A 322 -6.63 19.26 23.06
N ALA A 323 -5.57 18.61 23.54
CA ALA A 323 -5.36 18.41 24.97
C ALA A 323 -5.09 19.74 25.72
N ASP A 324 -4.45 20.71 25.07
CA ASP A 324 -4.18 22.03 25.66
C ASP A 324 -5.43 22.92 25.74
N GLU A 325 -6.41 22.71 24.86
CA GLU A 325 -7.72 23.38 24.90
C GLU A 325 -8.60 22.93 26.07
N ILE A 326 -8.31 21.78 26.69
CA ILE A 326 -9.09 21.29 27.82
C ILE A 326 -8.65 22.01 29.10
N ASP A 327 -9.60 22.74 29.70
CA ASP A 327 -9.34 23.55 30.88
C ASP A 327 -9.56 22.83 32.22
N GLY A 328 -8.92 23.38 33.26
CA GLY A 328 -9.14 23.00 34.66
C GLY A 328 -8.43 21.70 35.07
N THR A 329 -8.96 21.08 36.14
CA THR A 329 -8.35 19.88 36.73
C THR A 329 -8.42 18.66 35.82
N VAL A 330 -9.49 18.57 35.01
CA VAL A 330 -9.64 17.54 33.98
C VAL A 330 -8.57 17.71 32.91
N GLY A 331 -8.35 18.92 32.39
CA GLY A 331 -7.32 19.20 31.40
C GLY A 331 -5.90 18.83 31.85
N GLU A 332 -5.54 19.21 33.07
CA GLU A 332 -4.23 18.85 33.64
C GLU A 332 -4.04 17.34 33.76
N ARG A 333 -5.08 16.61 34.19
CA ARG A 333 -5.04 15.15 34.24
C ARG A 333 -4.98 14.53 32.85
N THR A 334 -5.70 15.07 31.88
CA THR A 334 -5.64 14.64 30.48
C THR A 334 -4.22 14.81 29.92
N ARG A 335 -3.56 15.96 30.11
CA ARG A 335 -2.17 16.14 29.67
C ARG A 335 -1.21 15.14 30.30
N MET A 336 -1.33 14.89 31.60
CA MET A 336 -0.51 13.87 32.28
C MET A 336 -0.70 12.48 31.66
N LEU A 337 -1.93 12.08 31.34
CA LEU A 337 -2.20 10.75 30.78
C LEU A 337 -1.80 10.66 29.31
N VAL A 338 -2.19 11.65 28.51
CA VAL A 338 -2.10 11.65 27.04
C VAL A 338 -0.76 12.18 26.54
N ILE A 339 -0.25 13.29 27.10
CA ILE A 339 1.01 13.90 26.61
C ILE A 339 2.20 13.27 27.32
N GLU A 340 2.16 13.20 28.65
CA GLU A 340 3.29 12.69 29.46
C GLU A 340 3.37 11.16 29.55
N ASN A 341 2.50 10.45 28.83
CA ASN A 341 2.43 8.97 28.81
C ASN A 341 2.39 8.33 30.21
N ARG A 342 1.45 8.75 31.06
CA ARG A 342 1.30 8.21 32.43
C ARG A 342 0.20 7.17 32.58
N HIS A 343 -0.24 6.56 31.50
CA HIS A 343 -1.23 5.49 31.51
C HIS A 343 -0.57 4.14 31.14
N SER A 344 -1.08 3.03 31.69
CA SER A 344 -0.49 1.69 31.45
C SER A 344 -1.16 0.88 30.35
N GLU A 345 -2.41 1.22 30.01
CA GLU A 345 -3.19 0.45 29.01
C GLU A 345 -3.09 1.02 27.59
N PHE A 346 -2.55 2.24 27.44
CA PHE A 346 -2.35 2.87 26.14
C PHE A 346 -1.13 3.79 26.20
N ASP A 347 -0.47 3.95 25.07
CA ASP A 347 0.64 4.88 24.93
C ASP A 347 0.13 6.30 24.64
N GLY A 348 0.56 7.24 25.47
CA GLY A 348 0.47 8.66 25.19
C GLY A 348 1.49 9.11 24.15
N VAL A 349 1.51 10.41 23.84
CA VAL A 349 2.43 11.05 22.89
C VAL A 349 3.89 10.67 23.17
N GLY A 350 4.33 10.66 24.43
CA GLY A 350 5.69 10.26 24.77
C GLY A 350 6.02 8.80 24.42
N GLY A 351 5.05 7.89 24.50
CA GLY A 351 5.23 6.49 24.05
C GLY A 351 5.35 6.40 22.55
N ILE A 352 4.47 7.10 21.82
CA ILE A 352 4.48 7.15 20.36
C ILE A 352 5.80 7.77 19.83
N GLU A 353 6.29 8.85 20.47
CA GLU A 353 7.57 9.48 20.10
C GLU A 353 8.77 8.56 20.33
N ASN A 354 8.76 7.74 21.39
CA ASN A 354 9.79 6.72 21.61
C ASN A 354 9.70 5.63 20.52
N GLY A 355 8.50 5.17 20.18
CA GLY A 355 8.29 4.22 19.08
C GLY A 355 8.78 4.76 17.73
N ILE A 356 8.61 6.07 17.46
CA ILE A 356 9.18 6.71 16.26
C ILE A 356 10.71 6.63 16.26
N ALA A 357 11.35 6.78 17.42
CA ALA A 357 12.80 6.67 17.54
C ALA A 357 13.28 5.24 17.30
N GLU A 358 12.57 4.24 17.84
CA GLU A 358 12.83 2.82 17.58
C GLU A 358 12.66 2.48 16.09
N ALA A 359 11.56 2.90 15.47
CA ALA A 359 11.33 2.69 14.05
C ALA A 359 12.40 3.35 13.15
N LYS A 360 13.02 4.45 13.59
CA LYS A 360 14.16 5.06 12.89
C LYS A 360 15.44 4.23 13.06
N SER A 361 15.69 3.68 14.25
CA SER A 361 16.81 2.77 14.47
C SER A 361 16.72 1.59 13.51
N ASP A 362 15.56 0.95 13.43
CA ASP A 362 15.27 -0.15 12.51
C ASP A 362 15.47 0.26 11.05
N LEU A 363 15.04 1.48 10.69
CA LEU A 363 15.29 2.02 9.37
C LEU A 363 16.79 2.04 9.05
N HIS A 364 17.62 2.57 9.96
CA HIS A 364 19.08 2.68 9.78
C HIS A 364 19.78 1.32 9.80
N GLU A 365 19.24 0.33 10.52
CA GLU A 365 19.67 -1.07 10.48
C GLU A 365 19.23 -1.81 9.19
N CYS A 366 18.59 -1.11 8.24
CA CYS A 366 18.07 -1.65 6.98
C CYS A 366 16.95 -2.69 7.13
N THR A 367 16.27 -2.75 8.27
CA THR A 367 15.04 -3.55 8.49
C THR A 367 13.80 -2.78 8.01
N PHE A 368 13.84 -2.26 6.78
CA PHE A 368 12.84 -1.33 6.23
C PHE A 368 11.38 -1.78 6.38
N ALA A 369 11.10 -3.08 6.24
CA ALA A 369 9.74 -3.60 6.36
C ALA A 369 9.23 -3.53 7.81
N GLU A 370 10.09 -3.80 8.79
CA GLU A 370 9.77 -3.75 10.23
C GLU A 370 9.60 -2.30 10.66
N ALA A 371 10.56 -1.43 10.31
CA ALA A 371 10.48 0.02 10.52
C ALA A 371 9.17 0.62 9.98
N THR A 372 8.79 0.27 8.75
CA THR A 372 7.54 0.78 8.14
C THR A 372 6.30 0.18 8.80
N GLN A 373 6.34 -1.09 9.21
CA GLN A 373 5.22 -1.74 9.89
C GLN A 373 4.97 -1.13 11.28
N GLN A 374 6.02 -0.95 12.08
CA GLN A 374 5.93 -0.26 13.38
C GLN A 374 5.34 1.13 13.23
N LEU A 375 5.78 1.90 12.21
CA LEU A 375 5.27 3.24 11.98
C LEU A 375 3.77 3.27 11.59
N ARG A 376 3.27 2.22 10.91
CA ARG A 376 1.82 2.05 10.64
C ARG A 376 1.04 1.72 11.90
N GLU A 377 1.62 0.94 12.81
CA GLU A 377 1.03 0.64 14.11
C GLU A 377 0.93 1.90 14.96
N LEU A 378 2.04 2.66 15.06
CA LEU A 378 2.08 3.97 15.72
C LEU A 378 1.09 4.97 15.13
N ARG A 379 0.88 4.95 13.80
CA ARG A 379 -0.16 5.75 13.15
C ARG A 379 -1.55 5.38 13.66
N SER A 380 -1.89 4.09 13.66
CA SER A 380 -3.19 3.62 14.17
C SER A 380 -3.39 3.99 15.64
N GLU A 381 -2.34 3.92 16.46
CA GLU A 381 -2.37 4.33 17.86
C GLU A 381 -2.58 5.84 18.01
N SER A 382 -1.85 6.65 17.24
CA SER A 382 -2.00 8.11 17.25
C SER A 382 -3.39 8.56 16.80
N GLU A 383 -3.99 7.94 15.77
CA GLU A 383 -5.35 8.25 15.33
C GLU A 383 -6.39 7.86 16.39
N ALA A 384 -6.21 6.71 17.05
CA ALA A 384 -7.07 6.29 18.14
C ALA A 384 -6.97 7.22 19.35
N LEU A 385 -5.76 7.69 19.69
CA LEU A 385 -5.52 8.63 20.77
C LEU A 385 -6.12 10.01 20.46
N LEU A 386 -5.91 10.53 19.24
CA LEU A 386 -6.52 11.78 18.78
C LEU A 386 -8.05 11.73 18.89
N THR A 387 -8.65 10.64 18.40
CA THR A 387 -10.10 10.41 18.49
C THR A 387 -10.59 10.40 19.95
N ALA A 388 -9.80 9.82 20.86
CA ALA A 388 -10.15 9.78 22.29
C ALA A 388 -10.09 11.17 22.95
N VAL A 389 -9.10 11.98 22.59
CA VAL A 389 -8.92 13.34 23.13
C VAL A 389 -9.98 14.28 22.58
N ASP A 390 -10.28 14.20 21.27
CA ASP A 390 -11.39 14.95 20.65
C ASP A 390 -12.74 14.58 21.28
N PHE A 391 -12.95 13.29 21.56
CA PHE A 391 -14.14 12.83 22.26
C PHE A 391 -14.26 13.45 23.65
N LEU A 392 -13.18 13.50 24.44
CA LEU A 392 -13.22 14.16 25.74
C LEU A 392 -13.58 15.64 25.63
N ARG A 393 -12.96 16.36 24.68
CA ARG A 393 -13.26 17.78 24.46
C ARG A 393 -14.75 17.96 24.11
N SER A 394 -15.26 17.14 23.21
CA SER A 394 -16.67 17.12 22.82
C SER A 394 -17.59 16.78 24.00
N LEU A 395 -17.23 15.81 24.83
CA LEU A 395 -17.97 15.43 26.03
C LEU A 395 -18.04 16.58 27.03
N ILE A 396 -16.93 17.28 27.27
CA ILE A 396 -16.88 18.44 28.18
C ILE A 396 -17.82 19.55 27.68
N GLY A 397 -17.71 19.93 26.41
CA GLY A 397 -18.64 20.91 25.82
C GLY A 397 -20.10 20.43 25.87
N GLY A 398 -20.32 19.14 25.65
CA GLY A 398 -21.63 18.50 25.78
C GLY A 398 -22.22 18.61 27.19
N ILE A 399 -21.40 18.39 28.23
CA ILE A 399 -21.80 18.54 29.64
C ILE A 399 -22.19 20.00 29.93
N GLU A 400 -21.38 20.96 29.48
CA GLU A 400 -21.64 22.39 29.66
C GLU A 400 -22.94 22.85 28.97
N HIS A 401 -23.29 22.22 27.85
CA HIS A 401 -24.51 22.48 27.09
C HIS A 401 -25.68 21.52 27.42
N GLY A 402 -25.57 20.71 28.48
CA GLY A 402 -26.68 19.88 28.97
C GLY A 402 -27.04 18.68 28.09
N GLN A 403 -26.08 18.14 27.32
CA GLN A 403 -26.25 16.87 26.64
C GLN A 403 -26.52 15.74 27.65
N ARG A 404 -27.31 14.76 27.22
CA ARG A 404 -27.74 13.62 28.06
C ARG A 404 -26.92 12.35 27.85
N SER A 405 -26.21 12.26 26.73
CA SER A 405 -25.37 11.10 26.45
C SER A 405 -24.32 11.38 25.38
N ALA A 406 -23.18 10.68 25.46
CA ALA A 406 -22.14 10.66 24.43
C ALA A 406 -21.70 9.23 24.12
N ARG A 407 -21.36 8.92 22.86
CA ARG A 407 -20.90 7.58 22.45
C ARG A 407 -19.38 7.47 22.57
N ILE A 408 -18.90 6.37 23.16
CA ILE A 408 -17.48 6.10 23.32
C ILE A 408 -16.91 5.55 22.00
N PRO A 409 -15.94 6.22 21.36
CA PRO A 409 -15.49 5.86 20.01
C PRO A 409 -14.55 4.65 19.97
N ASN A 410 -13.70 4.47 20.99
CA ASN A 410 -12.70 3.41 21.01
C ASN A 410 -12.30 3.03 22.46
N GLY A 411 -11.47 2.00 22.59
CA GLY A 411 -10.98 1.51 23.88
C GLY A 411 -10.18 2.56 24.66
N ILE A 412 -9.36 3.37 23.99
CA ILE A 412 -8.56 4.43 24.62
C ILE A 412 -9.47 5.48 25.25
N ALA A 413 -10.50 5.93 24.53
CA ALA A 413 -11.50 6.88 25.02
C ALA A 413 -12.22 6.35 26.26
N LYS A 414 -12.52 5.04 26.30
CA LYS A 414 -13.12 4.39 27.45
C LYS A 414 -12.22 4.45 28.68
N GLN A 415 -10.94 4.09 28.52
CA GLN A 415 -9.97 4.07 29.63
C GLN A 415 -9.71 5.49 30.14
N LEU A 416 -9.53 6.43 29.20
CA LEU A 416 -9.32 7.83 29.51
C LEU A 416 -10.53 8.43 30.24
N TYR A 417 -11.75 8.12 29.81
CA TYR A 417 -12.96 8.48 30.55
C TYR A 417 -12.98 7.88 31.96
N ALA A 418 -12.69 6.58 32.11
CA ALA A 418 -12.75 5.91 33.41
C ALA A 418 -11.80 6.54 34.45
N GLU A 419 -10.62 7.00 34.00
CA GLU A 419 -9.67 7.75 34.85
C GLU A 419 -10.15 9.17 35.19
N LEU A 420 -10.89 9.81 34.30
CA LEU A 420 -11.32 11.21 34.43
C LEU A 420 -12.73 11.36 35.02
N GLU A 421 -13.54 10.31 35.03
CA GLU A 421 -14.94 10.31 35.51
C GLU A 421 -15.09 10.99 36.88
N PRO A 422 -14.30 10.65 37.93
CA PRO A 422 -14.43 11.31 39.23
C PRO A 422 -14.16 12.82 39.18
N LEU A 423 -13.23 13.25 38.32
CA LEU A 423 -12.88 14.66 38.15
C LEU A 423 -13.94 15.40 37.34
N LEU A 424 -14.52 14.76 36.32
CA LEU A 424 -15.62 15.30 35.53
C LEU A 424 -16.87 15.52 36.38
N GLU A 425 -17.26 14.52 37.18
CA GLU A 425 -18.40 14.64 38.11
C GLU A 425 -18.18 15.77 39.13
N GLN A 426 -16.96 15.86 39.68
CA GLN A 426 -16.60 16.89 40.66
C GLN A 426 -16.56 18.30 40.05
N GLN A 427 -15.94 18.46 38.88
CA GLN A 427 -15.73 19.76 38.24
C GLN A 427 -17.03 20.35 37.68
N TYR A 428 -17.90 19.51 37.09
CA TYR A 428 -19.12 19.95 36.41
C TYR A 428 -20.41 19.67 37.19
N GLY A 429 -20.35 18.95 38.30
CA GLY A 429 -21.51 18.70 39.16
C GLY A 429 -22.58 17.81 38.52
N VAL A 430 -22.17 16.90 37.64
CA VAL A 430 -23.02 15.91 36.96
C VAL A 430 -22.77 14.51 37.51
N GLY A 431 -23.76 13.63 37.39
CA GLY A 431 -23.56 12.19 37.56
C GLY A 431 -23.28 11.56 36.21
N LEU A 432 -22.23 10.76 36.12
CA LEU A 432 -21.85 10.09 34.89
C LEU A 432 -21.92 8.57 35.10
N SER A 433 -22.40 7.85 34.09
CA SER A 433 -22.38 6.38 34.11
C SER A 433 -22.17 5.83 32.70
N ILE A 434 -21.48 4.71 32.60
CA ILE A 434 -21.35 3.99 31.34
C ILE A 434 -22.47 2.96 31.23
N GLU A 435 -23.28 3.05 30.17
CA GLU A 435 -24.20 2.01 29.72
C GLU A 435 -23.82 1.58 28.31
N ASP A 436 -23.46 0.30 28.16
CA ASP A 436 -22.93 -0.28 26.92
C ASP A 436 -21.70 0.47 26.37
N GLU A 437 -21.89 1.23 25.29
CA GLU A 437 -20.88 2.08 24.62
C GLU A 437 -21.23 3.57 24.72
N ARG A 438 -22.06 3.96 25.69
CA ARG A 438 -22.50 5.34 25.88
C ARG A 438 -22.26 5.80 27.31
N ILE A 439 -21.82 7.03 27.46
CA ILE A 439 -21.84 7.75 28.73
C ILE A 439 -23.21 8.39 28.85
N LEU A 440 -23.91 8.14 29.95
CA LEU A 440 -25.12 8.85 30.33
C LEU A 440 -24.75 10.00 31.27
N ILE A 441 -25.35 11.16 31.05
CA ILE A 441 -25.10 12.39 31.80
C ILE A 441 -26.38 12.75 32.54
N GLU A 442 -26.36 12.58 33.86
CA GLU A 442 -27.47 12.93 34.74
C GLU A 442 -27.19 14.25 35.46
N ASN A 443 -28.06 15.24 35.26
CA ASN A 443 -27.96 16.50 36.00
C ASN A 443 -28.33 16.28 37.47
N THR A 444 -27.34 16.41 38.36
CA THR A 444 -27.49 16.19 39.81
C THR A 444 -28.50 17.14 40.46
N GLY A 445 -28.88 18.24 39.78
CA GLY A 445 -29.94 19.17 40.19
C GLY A 445 -31.37 18.61 40.14
N GLU A 446 -31.65 17.53 39.41
CA GLU A 446 -33.02 16.97 39.29
C GLU A 446 -33.33 15.83 40.27
N LYS A 447 -32.33 15.23 40.92
CA LYS A 447 -32.51 14.09 41.85
C LYS A 447 -33.27 14.42 43.15
N SER A 448 -33.77 15.64 43.34
CA SER A 448 -34.51 16.04 44.55
C SER A 448 -36.04 16.17 44.40
N ARG A 449 -36.68 15.77 43.28
CA ARG A 449 -38.16 15.98 43.12
C ARG A 449 -39.06 14.81 42.76
N SER A 450 -38.57 13.62 42.46
CA SER A 450 -39.44 12.50 42.05
C SER A 450 -39.61 11.40 43.11
N VAL A 451 -39.90 11.77 44.37
CA VAL A 451 -40.53 10.84 45.33
C VAL A 451 -41.76 11.47 45.96
N ARG A 452 -42.85 11.51 45.18
CA ARG A 452 -44.25 11.41 45.66
C ARG A 452 -45.19 11.55 44.47
N ARG A 453 -45.84 10.45 44.08
CA ARG A 453 -47.30 10.25 44.23
C ARG A 453 -47.75 9.15 43.26
N ALA A 454 -47.88 7.93 43.79
CA ALA A 454 -48.89 7.00 43.31
C ALA A 454 -50.27 7.60 43.61
N ASP A 455 -51.18 7.67 42.63
CA ASP A 455 -52.42 6.87 42.66
C ASP A 455 -53.34 7.14 41.45
N THR A 456 -53.82 6.02 40.87
CA THR A 456 -55.12 5.76 40.19
C THR A 456 -55.69 6.64 39.06
N GLY A 457 -56.04 5.98 37.94
CA GLY A 457 -57.26 6.29 37.15
C GLY A 457 -57.18 6.03 35.64
N PRO A 458 -58.07 5.20 35.02
CA PRO A 458 -57.89 4.65 33.68
C PRO A 458 -58.74 5.32 32.57
N GLU A 459 -58.54 4.83 31.33
CA GLU A 459 -59.40 4.91 30.14
C GLU A 459 -59.54 6.25 29.38
N ARG A 460 -59.06 6.25 28.13
CA ARG A 460 -59.85 6.64 26.94
C ARG A 460 -59.10 6.30 25.65
N GLU A 461 -59.68 5.35 24.90
CA GLU A 461 -59.56 5.28 23.45
C GLU A 461 -60.09 6.58 22.82
N PRO A 462 -59.63 6.92 21.60
CA PRO A 462 -60.58 6.90 20.52
C PRO A 462 -60.04 6.27 19.23
N GLU A 463 -60.86 5.37 18.67
CA GLU A 463 -60.88 5.07 17.24
C GLU A 463 -61.22 6.32 16.42
N HIS A 464 -60.50 6.55 15.32
CA HIS A 464 -61.09 7.01 14.07
C HIS A 464 -60.23 6.59 12.88
N ALA A 465 -60.79 5.72 12.06
CA ALA A 465 -60.31 5.37 10.73
C ALA A 465 -60.85 6.35 9.68
N HIS A 466 -60.02 6.76 8.71
CA HIS A 466 -60.29 6.61 7.27
C HIS A 466 -59.25 7.32 6.39
N GLY A 467 -58.85 6.65 5.30
CA GLY A 467 -58.47 7.31 4.04
C GLY A 467 -57.10 6.93 3.49
N GLY A 468 -57.02 5.85 2.73
CA GLY A 468 -55.84 5.51 1.95
C GLY A 468 -55.72 6.38 0.69
N SER A 469 -54.48 6.67 0.29
CA SER A 469 -54.11 6.92 -1.11
C SER A 469 -52.63 6.62 -1.30
N GLY A 470 -52.33 5.83 -2.33
CA GLY A 470 -50.99 5.31 -2.60
C GLY A 470 -49.99 6.39 -3.01
N GLY A 471 -48.79 6.28 -2.43
CA GLY A 471 -47.54 6.82 -2.93
C GLY A 471 -46.47 5.79 -2.57
N GLY A 472 -45.58 5.45 -3.52
CA GLY A 472 -44.46 4.54 -3.26
C GLY A 472 -43.59 5.02 -2.08
N PRO A 473 -42.71 4.16 -1.54
CA PRO A 473 -41.84 4.57 -0.44
C PRO A 473 -41.02 5.77 -0.89
N ALA A 474 -41.40 6.96 -0.39
CA ALA A 474 -40.49 8.09 -0.36
C ALA A 474 -39.28 7.63 0.47
N PRO A 475 -38.04 7.98 0.08
CA PRO A 475 -36.89 7.71 0.94
C PRO A 475 -37.21 8.30 2.30
N GLU A 476 -37.13 7.43 3.31
CA GLU A 476 -37.30 7.76 4.71
C GLU A 476 -36.50 9.03 4.97
N THR A 477 -37.19 10.12 5.30
CA THR A 477 -36.57 11.44 5.47
C THR A 477 -35.91 11.39 6.84
N VAL A 478 -34.71 10.82 6.89
CA VAL A 478 -33.92 10.74 8.12
C VAL A 478 -33.55 12.17 8.51
N ASP A 479 -33.78 12.50 9.78
CA ASP A 479 -33.47 13.81 10.33
C ASP A 479 -31.95 14.00 10.34
N PRO A 480 -31.40 15.08 9.75
CA PRO A 480 -29.96 15.36 9.77
C PRO A 480 -29.34 15.35 11.18
N GLU A 481 -30.14 15.60 12.22
CA GLU A 481 -29.73 15.53 13.62
C GLU A 481 -29.32 14.11 14.05
N GLU A 482 -29.97 13.06 13.53
CA GLU A 482 -29.66 11.66 13.84
C GLU A 482 -28.42 11.14 13.10
N LEU A 483 -27.95 11.86 12.08
CA LEU A 483 -26.85 11.49 11.18
C LEU A 483 -25.63 12.42 11.31
N THR A 484 -25.50 13.09 12.46
CA THR A 484 -24.46 14.10 12.70
C THR A 484 -23.06 13.52 12.48
N ASP A 485 -22.80 12.32 12.96
CA ASP A 485 -21.47 11.68 12.89
C ASP A 485 -21.13 11.25 11.46
N GLU A 486 -22.09 10.67 10.73
CA GLU A 486 -21.91 10.22 9.35
C GLU A 486 -21.70 11.41 8.40
N ILE A 487 -22.39 12.53 8.65
CA ILE A 487 -22.22 13.77 7.90
C ILE A 487 -20.85 14.40 8.17
N LEU A 488 -20.44 14.48 9.44
CA LEU A 488 -19.12 15.02 9.81
C LEU A 488 -17.98 14.14 9.29
N TYR A 489 -18.13 12.81 9.33
CA TYR A 489 -17.19 11.88 8.74
C TYR A 489 -17.03 12.13 7.24
N THR A 490 -18.15 12.28 6.51
CA THR A 490 -18.12 12.54 5.07
C THR A 490 -17.43 13.87 4.74
N LEU A 491 -17.69 14.93 5.52
CA LEU A 491 -17.03 16.23 5.34
C LEU A 491 -15.51 16.15 5.61
N ARG A 492 -15.08 15.36 6.61
CA ARG A 492 -13.64 15.14 6.88
C ARG A 492 -12.96 14.32 5.80
N GLU A 493 -13.61 13.29 5.27
CA GLU A 493 -13.07 12.53 4.13
C GLU A 493 -12.97 13.39 2.87
N LEU A 494 -13.94 14.27 2.62
CA LEU A 494 -13.87 15.27 1.54
C LEU A 494 -12.68 16.22 1.70
N LYS A 495 -12.25 16.52 2.93
CA LYS A 495 -11.06 17.34 3.21
C LYS A 495 -9.75 16.59 2.90
N ARG A 496 -9.72 15.27 3.11
CA ARG A 496 -8.55 14.42 2.89
C ARG A 496 -8.27 14.18 1.41
N ASP A 497 -9.31 14.13 0.56
CA ASP A 497 -9.13 13.93 -0.88
C ASP A 497 -8.62 15.21 -1.55
N ARG A 498 -7.36 15.19 -2.03
CA ARG A 498 -6.69 16.36 -2.61
C ARG A 498 -7.42 16.82 -3.87
N SER A 499 -8.18 17.89 -3.72
CA SER A 499 -8.96 18.49 -4.81
C SER A 499 -8.32 19.81 -5.23
N ASP A 500 -7.82 19.88 -6.46
CA ASP A 500 -7.26 21.11 -7.03
C ASP A 500 -8.39 22.03 -7.51
N GLY A 501 -8.45 23.26 -6.95
CA GLY A 501 -9.39 24.31 -7.35
C GLY A 501 -10.51 24.53 -6.34
N ASN A 502 -11.73 24.70 -6.84
CA ASN A 502 -12.96 25.05 -6.09
C ASN A 502 -14.05 23.98 -6.21
N VAL A 503 -13.68 22.75 -6.61
CA VAL A 503 -14.59 21.59 -6.72
C VAL A 503 -13.97 20.42 -5.97
N VAL A 504 -14.77 19.75 -5.14
CA VAL A 504 -14.45 18.45 -4.55
C VAL A 504 -15.41 17.40 -5.10
N GLU A 505 -14.87 16.28 -5.57
CA GLU A 505 -15.63 15.13 -6.04
C GLU A 505 -15.21 13.90 -5.24
N TYR A 506 -16.18 13.17 -4.69
CA TYR A 506 -15.92 11.98 -3.88
C TYR A 506 -16.78 10.82 -4.34
N GLN A 507 -16.15 9.65 -4.52
CA GLN A 507 -16.82 8.41 -4.89
C GLN A 507 -17.52 7.81 -3.67
N THR A 508 -18.85 7.75 -3.69
CA THR A 508 -19.66 7.35 -2.53
C THR A 508 -19.46 5.88 -2.14
N GLU A 509 -18.95 5.05 -3.04
CA GLU A 509 -18.55 3.66 -2.79
C GLU A 509 -17.28 3.51 -1.94
N LYS A 510 -16.48 4.59 -1.80
CA LYS A 510 -15.32 4.62 -0.89
C LYS A 510 -15.71 4.95 0.54
N LEU A 511 -16.95 5.39 0.79
CA LEU A 511 -17.42 5.62 2.15
C LEU A 511 -17.71 4.26 2.83
N PRO A 512 -17.46 4.13 4.14
CA PRO A 512 -17.89 2.95 4.90
C PRO A 512 -19.39 2.67 4.70
N GLU A 513 -19.81 1.41 4.69
CA GLU A 513 -21.21 1.00 4.44
C GLU A 513 -22.24 1.73 5.32
N ARG A 514 -21.85 2.12 6.55
CA ARG A 514 -22.69 2.89 7.47
C ARG A 514 -22.91 4.35 7.08
N VAL A 515 -21.97 4.92 6.33
CA VAL A 515 -21.99 6.33 5.86
C VAL A 515 -22.45 6.41 4.40
N ALA A 516 -22.15 5.37 3.62
CA ALA A 516 -22.64 5.14 2.26
C ALA A 516 -24.14 4.76 2.26
N ASP A 517 -24.96 5.47 3.03
CA ASP A 517 -26.41 5.34 3.02
C ASP A 517 -27.03 6.45 2.15
N PRO A 518 -27.98 6.13 1.24
CA PRO A 518 -28.64 7.13 0.40
C PRO A 518 -29.30 8.28 1.18
N GLY A 519 -29.86 7.99 2.36
CA GLY A 519 -30.47 8.99 3.25
C GLY A 519 -29.45 9.96 3.80
N THR A 520 -28.30 9.46 4.26
CA THR A 520 -27.16 10.27 4.74
C THR A 520 -26.62 11.19 3.65
N LEU A 521 -26.37 10.65 2.45
CA LEU A 521 -25.87 11.43 1.33
C LEU A 521 -26.87 12.51 0.89
N ALA A 522 -28.17 12.20 0.93
CA ALA A 522 -29.22 13.16 0.62
C ALA A 522 -29.34 14.27 1.69
N ALA A 523 -29.18 13.94 2.96
CA ALA A 523 -29.16 14.88 4.08
C ALA A 523 -27.97 15.84 3.98
N LEU A 524 -26.77 15.30 3.77
CA LEU A 524 -25.54 16.08 3.53
C LEU A 524 -25.71 17.01 2.32
N ALA A 525 -26.16 16.47 1.17
CA ALA A 525 -26.35 17.27 -0.03
C ALA A 525 -27.37 18.40 0.19
N THR A 526 -28.43 18.13 0.96
CA THR A 526 -29.43 19.14 1.33
C THR A 526 -28.84 20.22 2.24
N PHE A 527 -28.02 19.84 3.23
CA PHE A 527 -27.33 20.78 4.09
C PHE A 527 -26.40 21.69 3.28
N CYS A 528 -25.51 21.13 2.45
CA CYS A 528 -24.57 21.90 1.64
C CYS A 528 -25.29 22.86 0.66
N ARG A 529 -26.41 22.44 0.05
CA ARG A 529 -27.22 23.32 -0.82
C ARG A 529 -27.80 24.55 -0.10
N ARG A 530 -27.99 24.49 1.21
CA ARG A 530 -28.49 25.62 2.01
C ARG A 530 -27.40 26.65 2.32
N GLN A 531 -26.13 26.33 2.11
CA GLN A 531 -24.99 27.19 2.39
C GLN A 531 -24.57 27.98 1.13
N SER A 532 -25.53 28.65 0.50
CA SER A 532 -25.38 29.25 -0.84
C SER A 532 -24.36 30.39 -0.94
N ASP A 533 -23.89 30.90 0.20
CA ASP A 533 -22.87 31.93 0.30
C ASP A 533 -21.44 31.40 0.15
N ILE A 534 -21.22 30.11 0.41
CA ILE A 534 -19.93 29.42 0.28
C ILE A 534 -19.96 28.27 -0.75
N VAL A 535 -21.12 27.64 -0.94
CA VAL A 535 -21.34 26.56 -1.91
C VAL A 535 -22.13 27.09 -3.11
N GLU A 536 -21.54 27.00 -4.30
CA GLU A 536 -22.19 27.35 -5.57
C GLU A 536 -23.16 26.26 -6.03
N ARG A 537 -22.74 24.99 -5.94
CA ARG A 537 -23.52 23.86 -6.44
C ARG A 537 -23.18 22.56 -5.72
N VAL A 538 -24.20 21.71 -5.50
CA VAL A 538 -24.03 20.34 -5.00
C VAL A 538 -24.75 19.36 -5.90
N THR A 539 -24.01 18.40 -6.44
CA THR A 539 -24.53 17.33 -7.30
C THR A 539 -24.35 15.99 -6.59
N LEU A 540 -25.44 15.28 -6.35
CA LEU A 540 -25.44 13.90 -5.87
C LEU A 540 -26.02 13.04 -7.00
N GLN A 541 -25.28 12.03 -7.46
CA GLN A 541 -25.73 11.15 -8.54
C GLN A 541 -26.97 10.35 -8.13
N GLU A 542 -27.94 10.20 -9.04
CA GLU A 542 -29.12 9.37 -8.83
C GLU A 542 -28.72 7.90 -8.57
N ASN A 543 -29.25 7.32 -7.49
CA ASN A 543 -28.95 5.97 -6.98
C ASN A 543 -27.56 5.78 -6.34
N ALA A 544 -26.91 6.84 -5.89
CA ALA A 544 -25.75 6.71 -5.01
C ALA A 544 -26.14 6.12 -3.65
N PRO A 545 -25.40 5.12 -3.10
CA PRO A 545 -24.23 4.45 -3.68
C PRO A 545 -24.56 3.19 -4.51
N PRO A 546 -23.72 2.81 -5.51
CA PRO A 546 -22.48 3.48 -5.94
C PRO A 546 -22.75 4.74 -6.78
N GLY A 547 -21.86 5.73 -6.69
CA GLY A 547 -21.95 7.00 -7.43
C GLY A 547 -20.91 8.01 -6.95
N PHE A 548 -21.14 9.29 -7.21
CA PHE A 548 -20.31 10.38 -6.70
C PHE A 548 -21.14 11.51 -6.07
N LEU A 549 -20.50 12.22 -5.14
CA LEU A 549 -20.93 13.47 -4.54
C LEU A 549 -19.94 14.56 -4.99
N GLU A 550 -20.45 15.59 -5.68
CA GLU A 550 -19.67 16.76 -6.09
C GLU A 550 -20.17 18.00 -5.33
N ILE A 551 -19.25 18.73 -4.71
CA ILE A 551 -19.50 20.04 -4.10
C ILE A 551 -18.60 21.07 -4.79
N ARG A 552 -19.21 22.08 -5.42
CA ARG A 552 -18.54 23.24 -5.98
C ARG A 552 -18.69 24.42 -5.04
N PHE A 553 -17.56 24.95 -4.57
CA PHE A 553 -17.47 26.17 -3.79
C PHE A 553 -17.44 27.39 -4.71
N THR A 554 -17.82 28.55 -4.18
CA THR A 554 -17.74 29.80 -4.94
C THR A 554 -16.29 30.14 -5.31
N ASP A 555 -16.07 30.95 -6.35
CA ASP A 555 -14.74 31.40 -6.77
C ASP A 555 -13.94 32.16 -5.68
N ARG A 556 -14.58 32.50 -4.55
CA ARG A 556 -13.98 33.21 -3.41
C ARG A 556 -13.60 32.29 -2.24
N THR A 557 -13.90 30.99 -2.34
CA THR A 557 -13.73 30.03 -1.26
C THR A 557 -12.90 28.85 -1.77
N ALA A 558 -11.70 28.67 -1.23
CA ALA A 558 -10.90 27.48 -1.50
C ALA A 558 -11.59 26.24 -0.91
N VAL A 559 -11.36 25.05 -1.49
CA VAL A 559 -12.01 23.80 -1.04
C VAL A 559 -11.75 23.53 0.45
N ALA A 560 -10.50 23.67 0.91
CA ALA A 560 -10.14 23.42 2.31
C ALA A 560 -10.93 24.34 3.26
N ASP A 561 -10.87 25.66 3.03
CA ASP A 561 -11.59 26.65 3.84
C ASP A 561 -13.11 26.46 3.76
N GLY A 562 -13.62 26.08 2.59
CA GLY A 562 -15.05 25.84 2.38
C GLY A 562 -15.55 24.61 3.11
N ILE A 563 -14.76 23.54 3.18
CA ILE A 563 -15.10 22.35 3.96
C ILE A 563 -15.03 22.65 5.46
N ASP A 564 -14.01 23.38 5.92
CA ASP A 564 -13.89 23.77 7.33
C ASP A 564 -15.08 24.63 7.77
N GLU A 565 -15.46 25.62 6.97
CA GLU A 565 -16.66 26.43 7.23
C GLU A 565 -17.96 25.59 7.20
N LEU A 566 -18.06 24.58 6.33
CA LEU A 566 -19.21 23.67 6.32
C LEU A 566 -19.28 22.83 7.60
N VAL A 567 -18.13 22.37 8.12
CA VAL A 567 -18.03 21.64 9.39
C VAL A 567 -18.45 22.55 10.53
N ASP A 568 -17.89 23.75 10.62
CA ASP A 568 -18.20 24.73 11.68
C ASP A 568 -19.69 25.08 11.67
N ARG A 569 -20.28 25.34 10.51
CA ARG A 569 -21.72 25.65 10.42
C ARG A 569 -22.62 24.46 10.71
N PHE A 570 -22.17 23.27 10.39
CA PHE A 570 -22.92 22.06 10.70
C PHE A 570 -22.95 21.84 12.21
N LEU A 571 -21.79 21.97 12.85
CA LEU A 571 -21.65 21.98 14.29
C LEU A 571 -22.50 23.10 14.90
N ASP A 572 -22.34 24.35 14.50
CA ASP A 572 -23.14 25.47 15.02
C ASP A 572 -24.65 25.22 14.93
N ARG A 573 -25.14 24.75 13.77
CA ARG A 573 -26.59 24.57 13.56
C ARG A 573 -27.16 23.42 14.39
N TYR A 574 -26.46 22.31 14.50
CA TYR A 574 -27.00 21.09 15.11
C TYR A 574 -26.44 20.80 16.52
N SER A 575 -25.46 21.59 16.98
CA SER A 575 -25.02 21.61 18.38
C SER A 575 -25.68 22.71 19.22
N SER A 576 -26.17 23.80 18.61
CA SER A 576 -26.86 24.91 19.29
C SER A 576 -28.38 24.69 19.50
N GLY A 577 -28.90 23.57 18.99
CA GLY A 577 -30.32 23.21 19.02
C GLY A 577 -30.74 22.36 20.22
N ARG A 578 -30.16 22.59 21.41
CA ARG A 578 -30.67 22.05 22.69
C ARG A 578 -30.67 23.09 23.78
#